data_AF-A0A7C3TJG4-F1
#
_entry.id   AF-A0A7C3TJG4-F1
#
_cell.length_a   1.000
_cell.length_b   1.000
_cell.length_c   1.000
_cell.angle_alpha   90.00
_cell.angle_beta   90.00
_cell.angle_gamma   90.00
#
_symmetry.space_group_name_H-M   'P 1'
#
loop_
_entity.id
_entity.type
_entity.pdbx_description
1 polymer ?
#
loop_
_entity_poly.entity_id
_entity_poly.type
_entity_poly.pdbx_seq_one_letter_code
_entity_poly.pdbx_strand_id
1 'polypeptide(L)'
;LAGSKPEEIILVGDSVADIVSGKIINAVTVGVLTGLGSREQLVEAEADYVIDSVAELPAIIRRISMGEPNRLKVTQPKPSHTSS
;
A
#
# COMPACT_ATOMS: atom_id res chain seq x y z
N LEU A 1 13.88 -11.08 5.01
CA LEU A 1 13.23 -11.03 3.68
C LEU A 1 14.13 -11.77 2.69
N ALA A 2 13.63 -12.87 2.12
CA ALA A 2 14.41 -13.98 1.60
C ALA A 2 14.48 -14.00 0.06
N GLY A 3 15.31 -13.13 -0.54
CA GLY A 3 15.64 -13.20 -1.98
C GLY A 3 14.52 -12.87 -2.98
N SER A 4 13.31 -12.52 -2.51
CA SER A 4 12.18 -12.10 -3.35
C SER A 4 12.39 -10.70 -3.91
N LYS A 5 11.85 -10.44 -5.12
CA LYS A 5 11.83 -9.08 -5.67
C LYS A 5 10.82 -8.21 -4.90
N PRO A 6 11.05 -6.89 -4.78
CA PRO A 6 10.08 -5.97 -4.18
C PRO A 6 8.65 -6.12 -4.68
N GLU A 7 8.50 -6.33 -5.99
CA GLU A 7 7.23 -6.55 -6.71
C GLU A 7 6.52 -7.87 -6.33
N GLU A 8 7.19 -8.78 -5.62
CA GLU A 8 6.63 -10.04 -5.10
C GLU A 8 6.31 -9.95 -3.60
N ILE A 9 6.53 -8.79 -2.98
CA ILE A 9 6.32 -8.58 -1.55
C ILE A 9 5.05 -7.74 -1.35
N ILE A 10 4.16 -8.25 -0.50
CA ILE A 10 3.01 -7.52 0.00
C ILE A 10 3.23 -7.29 1.50
N LEU A 11 3.27 -6.03 1.91
CA LEU A 11 3.34 -5.65 3.31
C LEU A 11 1.94 -5.25 3.79
N VAL A 12 1.46 -5.94 4.81
CA VAL A 12 0.15 -5.73 5.41
C VAL A 12 0.35 -5.22 6.83
N GLY A 13 -0.30 -4.12 7.19
CA GLY A 13 -0.27 -3.60 8.56
C GLY A 13 -1.38 -2.61 8.84
N ASP A 14 -1.56 -2.28 10.11
CA ASP A 14 -2.63 -1.42 10.61
C ASP A 14 -2.15 -0.01 10.93
N SER A 15 -0.86 0.29 10.76
CA SER A 15 -0.28 1.58 11.10
C SER A 15 0.39 2.27 9.92
N VAL A 16 0.57 3.59 10.03
CA VAL A 16 1.36 4.39 9.08
C VAL A 16 2.79 3.86 8.96
N ALA A 17 3.38 3.37 10.05
CA ALA A 17 4.74 2.83 10.05
C ALA A 17 4.87 1.60 9.16
N ASP A 18 3.84 0.75 9.10
CA ASP A 18 3.79 -0.40 8.20
C ASP A 18 3.82 0.06 6.75
N ILE A 19 2.92 1.00 6.39
CA ILE A 19 2.81 1.52 5.03
C ILE A 19 4.13 2.16 4.58
N VAL A 20 4.71 3.04 5.41
CA VAL A 20 6.00 3.68 5.11
C VAL A 20 7.11 2.64 4.94
N SER A 21 7.16 1.62 5.80
CA SER A 21 8.16 0.55 5.72
C SER A 21 8.04 -0.24 4.42
N GLY A 22 6.82 -0.55 3.99
CA GLY A 22 6.56 -1.24 2.72
C GLY A 22 6.98 -0.40 1.52
N LYS A 23 6.70 0.91 1.53
CA LYS A 23 7.15 1.83 0.47
C LYS A 23 8.67 1.92 0.38
N ILE A 24 9.39 1.97 1.51
CA ILE A 24 10.86 2.01 1.53
C ILE A 24 11.47 0.82 0.78
N ILE A 25 10.86 -0.36 0.89
CA ILE A 25 11.33 -1.57 0.20
C ILE A 25 10.66 -1.80 -1.17
N ASN A 26 9.85 -0.84 -1.66
CA ASN A 26 9.05 -0.95 -2.88
C ASN A 26 8.10 -2.18 -2.92
N ALA A 27 7.58 -2.57 -1.76
CA ALA A 27 6.54 -3.57 -1.65
C ALA A 27 5.14 -2.97 -1.93
N VAL A 28 4.19 -3.81 -2.30
CA VAL A 28 2.77 -3.44 -2.32
C VAL A 28 2.28 -3.29 -0.88
N THR A 29 1.65 -2.17 -0.54
CA THR A 29 1.19 -1.90 0.84
C THR A 29 -0.31 -2.06 0.99
N VAL A 30 -0.72 -2.75 2.05
CA VAL A 30 -2.13 -2.98 2.40
C VAL A 30 -2.38 -2.56 3.83
N GLY A 31 -3.15 -1.48 4.00
CA GLY A 31 -3.63 -0.99 5.28
C GLY A 31 -4.88 -1.74 5.74
N VAL A 32 -4.92 -2.21 6.99
CA VAL A 32 -6.11 -2.86 7.59
C VAL A 32 -6.72 -2.01 8.70
N LEU A 33 -8.04 -1.78 8.66
CA LEU A 33 -8.74 -0.90 9.61
C LEU A 33 -9.16 -1.57 10.91
N THR A 34 -8.71 -2.79 11.16
CA THR A 34 -8.96 -3.50 12.43
C THR A 34 -8.00 -3.09 13.56
N GLY A 35 -7.06 -2.18 13.30
CA GLY A 35 -6.03 -1.78 14.25
C GLY A 35 -5.91 -0.27 14.46
N LEU A 36 -4.69 0.25 14.59
CA LEU A 36 -4.40 1.58 15.14
C LEU A 36 -4.67 2.75 14.17
N GLY A 37 -4.42 2.57 12.88
CA GLY A 37 -4.50 3.62 11.87
C GLY A 37 -5.92 3.83 11.36
N SER A 38 -6.34 5.10 11.23
CA SER A 38 -7.56 5.44 10.53
C SER A 38 -7.39 5.29 9.01
N ARG A 39 -8.52 5.22 8.28
CA ARG A 39 -8.51 5.18 6.81
C ARG A 39 -7.77 6.37 6.22
N GLU A 40 -8.00 7.56 6.77
CA GLU A 40 -7.39 8.81 6.33
C GLU A 40 -5.88 8.75 6.51
N GLN A 41 -5.39 8.31 7.68
CA GLN A 41 -3.96 8.20 7.96
C GLN A 41 -3.26 7.20 7.04
N LEU A 42 -3.89 6.06 6.76
CA LEU A 42 -3.34 5.04 5.87
C LEU A 42 -3.34 5.50 4.40
N VAL A 43 -4.35 6.26 3.98
CA VAL A 43 -4.42 6.88 2.65
C VAL A 43 -3.39 8.00 2.50
N GLU A 44 -3.23 8.86 3.50
CA GLU A 44 -2.20 9.92 3.52
C GLU A 44 -0.78 9.36 3.48
N ALA A 45 -0.57 8.17 4.07
CA ALA A 45 0.67 7.42 3.97
C ALA A 45 0.88 6.71 2.61
N GLU A 46 -0.01 6.93 1.64
CA GLU A 46 0.01 6.35 0.29
C GLU A 46 -0.13 4.82 0.26
N ALA A 47 -0.94 4.21 1.14
CA ALA A 47 -1.26 2.78 1.06
C ALA A 47 -1.83 2.40 -0.32
N ASP A 48 -1.31 1.33 -0.96
CA ASP A 48 -1.83 0.88 -2.26
C ASP A 48 -3.26 0.35 -2.15
N TYR A 49 -3.58 -0.27 -1.01
CA TYR A 49 -4.91 -0.76 -0.67
C TYR A 49 -5.23 -0.43 0.80
N VAL A 50 -6.50 -0.12 1.08
CA VAL A 50 -7.01 -0.03 2.46
C VAL A 50 -8.28 -0.87 2.55
N ILE A 51 -8.24 -1.89 3.40
CA ILE A 51 -9.30 -2.89 3.59
C ILE A 51 -9.86 -2.84 5.02
N ASP A 52 -11.12 -3.22 5.19
CA ASP A 52 -11.77 -3.18 6.49
C ASP A 52 -11.36 -4.38 7.36
N SER A 53 -10.95 -5.50 6.75
CA SER A 53 -10.47 -6.69 7.45
C SER A 53 -9.43 -7.48 6.65
N VAL A 54 -8.52 -8.16 7.35
CA VAL A 54 -7.59 -9.15 6.76
C VAL A 54 -8.31 -10.26 5.98
N ALA A 55 -9.60 -10.49 6.22
CA ALA A 55 -10.41 -11.44 5.45
C ALA A 55 -10.50 -11.08 3.95
N GLU A 56 -10.24 -9.82 3.57
CA GLU A 56 -10.26 -9.35 2.18
C GLU A 56 -8.94 -9.57 1.43
N LEU A 57 -7.85 -9.91 2.14
CA LEU A 57 -6.52 -10.16 1.55
C LEU A 57 -6.50 -11.17 0.41
N PRO A 58 -7.20 -12.33 0.48
CA PRO A 58 -7.19 -13.30 -0.61
C PRO A 58 -7.65 -12.70 -1.96
N ALA A 59 -8.61 -11.77 -1.93
CA ALA A 59 -9.07 -11.10 -3.14
C ALA A 59 -7.98 -10.16 -3.70
N ILE A 60 -7.30 -9.41 -2.84
CA ILE A 60 -6.20 -8.51 -3.24
C ILE A 60 -5.03 -9.29 -3.85
N ILE A 61 -4.58 -10.36 -3.18
CA ILE A 61 -3.48 -11.22 -3.67
C ILE A 61 -3.84 -11.76 -5.05
N ARG A 62 -5.07 -12.25 -5.24
CA ARG A 62 -5.52 -12.77 -6.53
C ARG A 62 -5.47 -11.71 -7.62
N ARG A 63 -5.88 -10.47 -7.35
CA ARG A 63 -5.82 -9.38 -8.34
C ARG A 63 -4.39 -9.07 -8.77
N ILE A 64 -3.46 -9.03 -7.80
CA ILE A 64 -2.04 -8.80 -8.06
C ILE A 64 -1.45 -9.96 -8.88
N SER A 65 -1.71 -11.21 -8.50
CA SER A 65 -1.20 -12.39 -9.22
C SER A 65 -1.74 -12.53 -10.64
N MET A 66 -2.96 -12.04 -10.91
CA MET A 66 -3.54 -12.05 -12.26
C MET A 66 -3.06 -10.90 -13.15
N GLY A 67 -2.17 -10.03 -12.64
CA GLY A 67 -1.67 -8.88 -13.39
C GLY A 67 -2.75 -7.83 -13.67
N GLU A 68 -3.82 -7.77 -12.86
CA GLU A 68 -4.78 -6.69 -13.01
C GLU A 68 -4.09 -5.37 -12.71
N PRO A 69 -4.14 -4.38 -13.63
CA PRO A 69 -3.49 -3.11 -13.39
C PRO A 69 -4.10 -2.47 -12.15
N ASN A 70 -3.23 -2.05 -11.23
CA ASN A 70 -3.60 -1.22 -10.09
C ASN A 70 -4.19 0.11 -10.64
N ARG A 71 -5.51 0.15 -10.81
CA ARG A 71 -6.25 1.34 -11.29
C ARG A 71 -6.25 2.48 -10.27
N LEU A 72 -5.71 2.25 -9.07
CA LEU A 72 -5.45 3.27 -8.06
C LEU A 72 -3.99 3.73 -8.12
N LYS A 73 -3.45 4.00 -9.31
CA LYS A 73 -2.48 5.10 -9.41
C LYS A 73 -3.26 6.38 -9.20
N VAL A 74 -3.52 6.74 -7.94
CA VAL A 74 -3.75 8.14 -7.57
C VAL A 74 -2.60 8.89 -8.19
N THR A 75 -2.91 9.71 -9.18
CA THR A 75 -1.96 10.64 -9.78
C THR A 75 -1.31 11.40 -8.64
N GLN A 76 -0.02 11.17 -8.42
CA GLN A 76 0.74 12.03 -7.52
C GLN A 76 0.49 13.47 -7.96
N PRO A 77 0.13 14.40 -7.04
CA PRO A 77 0.22 15.81 -7.38
C PRO A 77 1.67 16.06 -7.81
N LYS A 78 1.83 16.54 -9.04
CA LYS A 78 3.11 16.97 -9.64
C LYS A 78 3.89 17.78 -8.59
N PRO A 79 5.18 17.51 -8.33
CA PRO A 79 5.95 18.34 -7.42
C PRO A 79 5.88 19.77 -7.93
N SER A 80 5.28 20.66 -7.13
CA SER A 80 5.36 22.09 -7.34
C SER A 80 6.79 22.50 -7.07
N HIS A 81 7.60 22.53 -8.13
CA HIS A 81 8.79 23.36 -8.14
C HIS A 81 8.35 24.81 -7.99
N THR A 82 8.32 25.32 -6.76
CA THR A 82 8.54 26.74 -6.51
C THR A 82 10.02 26.91 -6.26
N SER A 83 10.76 27.05 -7.37
CA SER A 83 11.92 27.92 -7.39
C SER A 83 11.43 29.35 -7.20
N SER A 84 11.83 29.98 -6.10
CA SER A 84 12.19 31.40 -5.97
C SER A 84 12.51 31.71 -4.52
#